data_AF-A0A7S0DU75-F1
#
_entry.id   AF-A0A7S0DU75-F1
#
_cell.length_a   1.000
_cell.length_b   1.000
_cell.length_c   1.000
_cell.angle_alpha   90.00
_cell.angle_beta   90.00
_cell.angle_gamma   90.00
#
_symmetry.space_group_name_H-M   'P 1'
#
loop_
_entity.id
_entity.type
_entity.pdbx_description
1 polymer ?
#
loop_
_entity_poly.entity_id
_entity_poly.type
_entity_poly.pdbx_seq_one_letter_code
_entity_poly.pdbx_strand_id
1 'polypeptide(L)'
;PVLWVNKLDRIFLELHMPAEEAYQSFSRAIESANVIIANYQDDLLGEISVVPEKGTVGFGSGLHGWGFTVETFAKSYSKKLGLNRIECMRKLWGENYVSSKGKFFKSQYNKKSGKARTRAFCKLIMEPIANLMDAVMNDKKEVYM
;
A
#
# COMPACT_ATOMS: atom_id res chain seq x y z
N PRO A 1 -4.73 17.16 7.62
CA PRO A 1 -5.90 16.25 7.40
C PRO A 1 -5.42 14.79 7.36
N VAL A 2 -6.35 13.83 7.49
CA VAL A 2 -6.08 12.39 7.36
C VAL A 2 -7.14 11.79 6.43
N LEU A 3 -6.74 10.88 5.55
CA LEU A 3 -7.63 10.19 4.60
C LEU A 3 -7.79 8.71 4.96
N TRP A 4 -9.01 8.18 4.86
CA TRP A 4 -9.29 6.76 5.02
C TRP A 4 -9.90 6.18 3.74
N VAL A 5 -9.18 5.27 3.10
CA VAL A 5 -9.67 4.51 1.93
C VAL A 5 -10.40 3.27 2.45
N ASN A 6 -11.72 3.25 2.28
CA ASN A 6 -12.60 2.20 2.81
C ASN A 6 -13.06 1.21 1.71
N LYS A 7 -13.71 0.12 2.14
CA LYS A 7 -14.29 -0.94 1.29
C LYS A 7 -13.26 -1.77 0.52
N LEU A 8 -12.08 -1.96 1.11
CA LEU A 8 -11.05 -2.81 0.51
C LEU A 8 -11.47 -4.28 0.40
N ASP A 9 -12.42 -4.75 1.20
CA ASP A 9 -13.02 -6.08 1.10
C ASP A 9 -13.55 -6.40 -0.31
N ARG A 10 -14.19 -5.43 -0.97
CA ARG A 10 -14.73 -5.59 -2.33
C ARG A 10 -13.64 -5.87 -3.37
N ILE A 11 -12.43 -5.33 -3.17
CA ILE A 11 -11.30 -5.51 -4.10
C ILE A 11 -10.87 -6.97 -4.13
N PHE A 12 -10.86 -7.62 -2.97
CA PHE A 12 -10.46 -9.02 -2.85
C PHE A 12 -11.61 -9.98 -3.17
N LEU A 13 -12.81 -9.75 -2.63
CA LEU A 13 -13.88 -10.75 -2.66
C LEU A 13 -14.86 -10.61 -3.82
N GLU A 14 -15.11 -9.38 -4.29
CA GLU A 14 -16.05 -9.15 -5.40
C GLU A 14 -15.30 -9.01 -6.71
N LEU A 15 -14.38 -8.05 -6.77
CA LEU A 15 -13.73 -7.62 -8.00
C LEU A 15 -12.55 -8.51 -8.39
N HIS A 16 -11.98 -9.27 -7.44
CA HIS A 16 -10.76 -10.07 -7.64
C HIS A 16 -9.67 -9.27 -8.36
N MET A 17 -9.52 -8.00 -7.98
CA MET A 17 -8.74 -7.03 -8.73
C MET A 17 -7.24 -7.28 -8.56
N PRO A 18 -6.44 -7.25 -9.65
CA PRO A 18 -4.99 -7.34 -9.56
C PRO A 18 -4.41 -6.25 -8.65
N ALA A 19 -3.42 -6.61 -7.83
CA ALA A 19 -2.85 -5.70 -6.82
C ALA A 19 -2.33 -4.37 -7.41
N GLU A 20 -1.76 -4.40 -8.61
CA GLU A 20 -1.31 -3.18 -9.30
C GLU A 20 -2.49 -2.27 -9.68
N GLU A 21 -3.58 -2.83 -10.18
CA GLU A 21 -4.78 -2.06 -10.55
C GLU A 21 -5.45 -1.44 -9.31
N ALA A 22 -5.52 -2.19 -8.22
CA ALA A 22 -6.00 -1.71 -6.93
C ALA A 22 -5.13 -0.55 -6.42
N TYR A 23 -3.80 -0.70 -6.47
CA TYR A 23 -2.86 0.36 -6.11
C TYR A 23 -3.07 1.64 -6.94
N GLN A 24 -3.20 1.52 -8.27
CA GLN A 24 -3.45 2.68 -9.13
C GLN A 24 -4.77 3.37 -8.79
N SER A 25 -5.80 2.61 -8.45
CA SER A 25 -7.08 3.15 -8.00
C SER A 25 -6.96 3.90 -6.66
N PHE A 26 -6.20 3.38 -5.71
CA PHE A 26 -5.89 4.09 -4.46
C PHE A 26 -5.11 5.39 -4.71
N SER A 27 -4.07 5.32 -5.56
CA SER A 27 -3.25 6.48 -5.90
C SER A 27 -4.10 7.60 -6.51
N ARG A 28 -4.98 7.27 -7.46
CA ARG A 28 -5.90 8.24 -8.07
C ARG A 28 -6.89 8.84 -7.07
N ALA A 29 -7.38 8.05 -6.12
CA ALA A 29 -8.28 8.55 -5.08
C ALA A 29 -7.56 9.54 -4.14
N ILE A 30 -6.34 9.22 -3.73
CA ILE A 30 -5.49 10.10 -2.89
C ILE A 30 -5.16 11.39 -3.65
N GLU A 31 -4.79 11.29 -4.93
CA GLU A 31 -4.51 12.44 -5.79
C GLU A 31 -5.74 13.34 -5.93
N SER A 32 -6.91 12.77 -6.19
CA SER A 32 -8.17 13.53 -6.29
C SER A 32 -8.48 14.26 -4.99
N ALA A 33 -8.27 13.62 -3.83
CA ALA A 33 -8.42 14.28 -2.53
C ALA A 33 -7.42 15.43 -2.35
N ASN A 34 -6.15 15.22 -2.73
CA ASN A 34 -5.11 16.26 -2.65
C ASN A 34 -5.39 17.44 -3.58
N VAL A 35 -5.97 17.23 -4.76
CA VAL A 35 -6.42 18.32 -5.65
C VAL A 35 -7.46 19.18 -4.94
N ILE A 36 -8.44 18.58 -4.27
CA ILE A 36 -9.44 19.34 -3.50
C ILE A 36 -8.77 20.09 -2.35
N ILE A 37 -7.91 19.42 -1.57
CA ILE A 37 -7.19 20.04 -0.46
C ILE A 37 -6.38 21.25 -0.94
N ALA A 38 -5.67 21.13 -2.06
CA ALA A 38 -4.83 22.20 -2.61
C ALA A 38 -5.64 23.41 -3.09
N ASN A 39 -6.87 23.22 -3.57
CA ASN A 39 -7.74 24.33 -3.99
C ASN A 39 -8.27 25.18 -2.83
N TYR A 40 -8.32 24.60 -1.62
CA TYR A 40 -8.87 25.26 -0.43
C TYR A 40 -7.84 25.40 0.70
N GLN A 41 -6.55 25.28 0.40
CA GLN A 41 -5.51 25.42 1.41
C GLN A 41 -5.29 26.90 1.78
N ASP A 42 -5.02 27.13 3.06
CA ASP A 42 -4.59 28.42 3.58
C ASP A 42 -3.06 28.38 3.73
N ASP A 43 -2.36 29.40 3.23
CA ASP A 43 -0.91 29.51 3.28
C ASP A 43 -0.35 29.43 4.72
N LEU A 44 -1.14 29.85 5.72
CA LEU A 44 -0.77 29.79 7.13
C LEU A 44 -0.67 28.35 7.67
N LEU A 45 -1.31 27.38 7.02
CA LEU A 45 -1.34 25.98 7.46
C LEU A 45 -0.18 25.13 6.91
N GLY A 46 0.55 25.65 5.91
CA GLY A 46 1.63 24.92 5.25
C GLY A 46 1.16 23.71 4.44
N GLU A 47 2.03 22.71 4.25
CA GLU A 47 1.73 21.52 3.43
C GLU A 47 0.76 20.57 4.15
N ILE A 48 -0.52 20.66 3.81
CA ILE A 48 -1.60 19.84 4.40
C ILE A 48 -2.01 18.63 3.54
N SER A 49 -1.23 18.27 2.52
CA SER A 49 -1.51 17.12 1.66
C SER A 49 -1.53 15.79 2.43
N VAL A 50 -2.39 14.86 2.00
CA VAL A 50 -2.44 13.50 2.53
C VAL A 50 -1.57 12.58 1.70
N VAL A 51 -0.66 11.87 2.34
CA VAL A 51 0.45 11.15 1.73
C VAL A 51 0.69 9.85 2.52
N PRO A 52 0.53 8.65 1.91
CA PRO A 52 0.66 7.38 2.62
C PRO A 52 2.02 7.17 3.29
N GLU A 53 3.11 7.58 2.64
CA GLU A 53 4.47 7.48 3.20
C GLU A 53 4.76 8.44 4.36
N LYS A 54 3.88 9.44 4.59
CA LYS A 54 3.88 10.29 5.80
C LYS A 54 2.93 9.76 6.88
N GLY A 55 2.20 8.67 6.62
CA GLY A 55 1.26 8.06 7.57
C GLY A 55 -0.10 8.76 7.67
N THR A 56 -0.41 9.71 6.78
CA THR A 56 -1.68 10.45 6.79
C THR A 56 -2.78 9.80 5.95
N VAL A 57 -2.54 8.57 5.47
CA VAL A 57 -3.54 7.76 4.75
C VAL A 57 -3.63 6.38 5.39
N GLY A 58 -4.85 5.99 5.74
CA GLY A 58 -5.21 4.64 6.16
C GLY A 58 -6.04 3.91 5.10
N PHE A 59 -5.98 2.59 5.14
CA PHE A 59 -6.65 1.68 4.21
C PHE A 59 -7.35 0.57 4.99
N GLY A 60 -8.54 0.15 4.59
CA GLY A 60 -9.16 -1.01 5.22
C GLY A 60 -10.62 -1.26 4.85
N SER A 61 -11.26 -2.06 5.68
CA SER A 61 -12.68 -2.38 5.61
C SER A 61 -13.33 -2.14 6.95
N GLY A 62 -14.25 -1.18 6.99
CA GLY A 62 -15.13 -1.00 8.15
C GLY A 62 -16.06 -2.20 8.39
N LEU A 63 -16.48 -2.89 7.33
CA LEU A 63 -17.38 -4.05 7.43
C LEU A 63 -16.71 -5.24 8.12
N HIS A 64 -15.45 -5.54 7.74
CA HIS A 64 -14.69 -6.64 8.31
C HIS A 64 -13.82 -6.22 9.51
N GLY A 65 -13.89 -4.95 9.92
CA GLY A 65 -13.23 -4.46 11.13
C GLY A 65 -11.70 -4.44 11.09
N TRP A 66 -11.08 -4.31 9.92
CA TRP A 66 -9.62 -4.26 9.78
C TRP A 66 -9.16 -3.02 9.02
N GLY A 67 -7.92 -2.61 9.29
CA GLY A 67 -7.27 -1.58 8.51
C GLY A 67 -5.81 -1.37 8.92
N PHE A 68 -5.11 -0.61 8.10
CA PHE A 68 -3.68 -0.40 8.23
C PHE A 68 -3.28 0.95 7.66
N THR A 69 -2.11 1.45 8.09
CA THR A 69 -1.37 2.46 7.36
C THR A 69 -0.10 1.83 6.80
N VAL A 70 0.62 2.55 5.93
CA VAL A 70 1.95 2.11 5.48
C VAL A 70 2.91 1.94 6.66
N GLU A 71 2.73 2.72 7.74
CA GLU A 71 3.52 2.59 8.96
C GLU A 71 3.33 1.24 9.66
N THR A 72 2.11 0.69 9.68
CA THR A 72 1.81 -0.62 10.27
C THR A 72 2.74 -1.70 9.70
N PHE A 73 2.89 -1.74 8.38
CA PHE A 73 3.78 -2.68 7.70
C PHE A 73 5.26 -2.28 7.81
N ALA A 74 5.58 -0.99 7.81
CA ALA A 74 6.95 -0.52 8.00
C ALA A 74 7.53 -0.96 9.35
N LYS A 75 6.72 -0.97 10.41
CA LYS A 75 7.11 -1.50 11.75
C LYS A 75 7.50 -2.97 11.66
N SER A 76 6.73 -3.78 10.93
CA SER A 76 6.99 -5.22 10.77
C SER A 76 8.18 -5.54 9.86
N TYR A 77 8.41 -4.75 8.81
CA TYR A 77 9.45 -5.03 7.81
C TYR A 77 10.78 -4.30 8.02
N SER A 78 10.81 -3.17 8.71
CA SER A 78 12.03 -2.35 8.92
C SER A 78 13.24 -3.18 9.35
N LYS A 79 13.10 -3.99 10.40
CA LYS A 79 14.16 -4.88 10.90
C LYS A 79 14.60 -5.92 9.86
N LYS A 80 13.65 -6.54 9.15
CA LYS A 80 13.93 -7.60 8.15
C LYS A 80 14.61 -7.04 6.90
N LEU A 81 14.29 -5.81 6.53
CA LEU A 81 14.84 -5.13 5.36
C LEU A 81 16.12 -4.35 5.67
N GLY A 82 16.52 -4.26 6.95
CA GLY A 82 17.67 -3.45 7.36
C GLY A 82 17.47 -1.95 7.13
N LEU A 83 16.22 -1.48 7.12
CA LEU A 83 15.87 -0.08 6.89
C LEU A 83 15.36 0.55 8.19
N ASN A 84 15.61 1.83 8.39
CA ASN A 84 14.89 2.56 9.46
C ASN A 84 13.39 2.69 9.10
N ARG A 85 12.54 2.96 10.11
CA ARG A 85 11.08 3.00 9.92
C ARG A 85 10.65 3.99 8.83
N ILE A 86 11.20 5.20 8.85
CA ILE A 86 10.82 6.29 7.92
C ILE A 86 11.22 5.92 6.49
N GLU A 87 12.43 5.40 6.31
CA GLU A 87 12.89 4.93 5.00
C GLU A 87 12.02 3.78 4.50
N CYS A 88 11.69 2.82 5.36
CA CYS A 88 10.81 1.71 5.01
C CYS A 88 9.43 2.22 4.56
N MET A 89 8.84 3.20 5.25
CA MET A 89 7.57 3.81 4.83
C MET A 89 7.67 4.42 3.43
N ARG A 90 8.73 5.20 3.15
CA ARG A 90 8.97 5.80 1.83
C ARG A 90 9.22 4.78 0.72
N LYS A 91 9.69 3.57 1.08
CA LYS A 91 9.94 2.47 0.14
C LYS A 91 8.69 1.62 -0.11
N LEU A 92 7.72 1.63 0.78
CA LEU A 92 6.50 0.83 0.69
C LEU A 92 5.38 1.49 -0.15
N TRP A 93 5.53 2.75 -0.55
CA TRP A 93 4.59 3.48 -1.41
C TRP A 93 5.27 4.07 -2.65
N GLY A 94 4.51 4.42 -3.69
CA GLY A 94 5.01 5.11 -4.87
C GLY A 94 5.74 4.20 -5.86
N GLU A 95 6.61 4.81 -6.67
CA GLU A 95 7.48 4.16 -7.66
C GLU A 95 8.66 3.43 -7.00
N ASN A 96 8.36 2.50 -6.11
CA ASN A 96 9.30 1.61 -5.47
C ASN A 96 8.91 0.17 -5.78
N TYR A 97 9.88 -0.61 -6.25
CA TYR A 97 9.70 -1.99 -6.70
C TYR A 97 10.65 -2.89 -5.94
N VAL A 98 10.22 -4.08 -5.56
CA VAL A 98 11.02 -5.00 -4.72
C VAL A 98 11.31 -6.29 -5.47
N SER A 99 12.51 -6.83 -5.35
CA SER A 99 12.81 -8.20 -5.79
C SER A 99 12.43 -9.22 -4.72
N SER A 100 12.37 -10.50 -5.11
CA SER A 100 12.22 -11.62 -4.15
C SER A 100 13.32 -11.69 -3.09
N LYS A 101 14.45 -10.98 -3.30
CA LYS A 101 15.57 -10.89 -2.36
C LYS A 101 15.51 -9.66 -1.45
N GLY A 102 14.39 -8.93 -1.43
CA GLY A 102 14.20 -7.75 -0.57
C GLY A 102 14.93 -6.49 -1.04
N LYS A 103 15.50 -6.47 -2.25
CA LYS A 103 16.17 -5.29 -2.81
C LYS A 103 15.16 -4.36 -3.49
N PHE A 104 15.25 -3.06 -3.20
CA PHE A 104 14.39 -2.03 -3.79
C PHE A 104 14.98 -1.41 -5.06
N PHE A 105 14.10 -1.03 -5.99
CA PHE A 105 14.40 -0.42 -7.28
C PHE A 105 13.41 0.71 -7.57
N LYS A 106 13.81 1.69 -8.36
CA LYS A 106 12.96 2.83 -8.78
C LYS A 106 12.29 2.66 -10.15
N SER A 107 12.64 1.60 -10.88
CA SER A 107 12.09 1.35 -12.21
C SER A 107 11.30 0.05 -12.21
N GLN A 108 10.09 0.14 -12.76
CA GLN A 108 9.18 -0.98 -12.99
C GLN A 108 9.82 -2.08 -13.82
N TYR A 109 10.73 -1.75 -14.74
CA TYR A 109 11.34 -2.73 -15.64
C TYR A 109 12.80 -2.98 -15.29
N ASN A 110 13.20 -4.25 -15.38
CA ASN A 110 14.62 -4.60 -15.32
C ASN A 110 15.28 -4.36 -16.68
N LYS A 111 16.14 -3.34 -16.77
CA LYS A 111 16.87 -2.99 -18.00
C LYS A 111 17.64 -4.15 -18.64
N LYS A 112 18.11 -5.13 -17.85
CA LYS A 112 18.89 -6.27 -18.37
C LYS A 112 18.01 -7.41 -18.89
N SER A 113 16.87 -7.66 -18.25
CA SER A 113 16.03 -8.83 -18.55
C SER A 113 14.71 -8.48 -19.23
N GLY A 114 14.36 -7.20 -19.37
CA GLY A 114 13.04 -6.73 -19.84
C GLY A 114 11.88 -7.00 -18.89
N LYS A 115 12.01 -7.99 -17.98
CA LYS A 115 10.96 -8.38 -17.03
C LYS A 115 10.50 -7.24 -16.13
N ALA A 116 9.19 -7.14 -15.94
CA ALA A 116 8.58 -6.24 -14.97
C ALA A 116 8.90 -6.68 -13.54
N ARG A 117 9.02 -5.70 -12.64
CA ARG A 117 9.15 -5.88 -11.20
C ARG A 117 7.82 -5.56 -10.54
N THR A 118 7.53 -6.27 -9.46
CA THR A 118 6.35 -6.00 -8.65
C THR A 118 6.61 -4.78 -7.76
N ARG A 119 5.64 -3.87 -7.72
CA ARG A 119 5.64 -2.71 -6.82
C ARG A 119 5.70 -3.17 -5.36
N ALA A 120 6.43 -2.45 -4.53
CA ALA A 120 6.64 -2.78 -3.13
C ALA A 120 5.33 -2.87 -2.34
N PHE A 121 4.41 -1.94 -2.56
CA PHE A 121 3.07 -1.98 -1.95
C PHE A 121 2.33 -3.27 -2.32
N CYS A 122 2.30 -3.60 -3.62
CA CYS A 122 1.64 -4.80 -4.11
C CYS A 122 2.25 -6.07 -3.50
N LYS A 123 3.59 -6.16 -3.49
CA LYS A 123 4.31 -7.36 -3.04
C LYS A 123 4.30 -7.55 -1.53
N LEU A 124 4.47 -6.47 -0.76
CA LEU A 124 4.71 -6.54 0.68
C LEU A 124 3.46 -6.25 1.51
N ILE A 125 2.40 -5.71 0.92
CA ILE A 125 1.17 -5.35 1.64
C ILE A 125 -0.04 -6.09 1.05
N MET A 126 -0.33 -5.86 -0.23
CA MET A 126 -1.53 -6.44 -0.85
C MET A 126 -1.48 -7.96 -0.96
N GLU A 127 -0.34 -8.53 -1.38
CA GLU A 127 -0.19 -9.98 -1.51
C GLU A 127 -0.39 -10.72 -0.17
N PRO A 128 0.25 -10.35 0.97
CA PRO A 128 -0.05 -10.98 2.25
C PRO A 128 -1.53 -10.90 2.67
N ILE A 129 -2.18 -9.76 2.42
CA ILE A 129 -3.61 -9.60 2.74
C ILE A 129 -4.46 -10.50 1.84
N ALA A 130 -4.19 -10.54 0.54
CA ALA A 130 -4.88 -11.41 -0.41
C ALA A 130 -4.71 -12.88 -0.04
N ASN A 131 -3.48 -13.32 0.25
CA ASN A 131 -3.20 -14.70 0.64
C ASN A 131 -3.95 -15.10 1.92
N LEU A 132 -4.05 -14.19 2.90
CA LEU A 132 -4.82 -14.43 4.12
C LEU A 132 -6.32 -14.55 3.83
N MET A 133 -6.87 -13.62 3.03
CA MET A 133 -8.27 -13.66 2.62
C MET A 133 -8.59 -14.95 1.88
N ASP A 134 -7.76 -15.33 0.91
CA ASP A 134 -7.91 -16.57 0.13
C ASP A 134 -7.80 -17.81 1.03
N ALA A 135 -6.88 -17.82 1.99
CA ALA A 135 -6.74 -18.95 2.91
C ALA A 135 -7.97 -19.11 3.81
N VAL A 136 -8.53 -18.00 4.31
CA VAL A 136 -9.76 -18.03 5.12
C VAL A 136 -10.96 -18.46 4.27
N MET A 137 -11.13 -17.90 3.07
CA MET A 137 -12.24 -18.23 2.17
C MET A 137 -12.22 -19.68 1.69
N ASN A 138 -11.04 -20.30 1.59
CA ASN A 138 -10.87 -21.70 1.17
C ASN A 138 -10.59 -22.66 2.34
N ASP A 139 -10.84 -22.24 3.58
CA ASP A 139 -10.64 -23.00 4.83
C ASP A 139 -9.26 -23.69 4.97
N LYS A 140 -8.19 -23.02 4.51
CA LYS A 140 -6.80 -23.50 4.60
C LYS A 140 -6.21 -23.19 5.98
N LYS A 141 -6.66 -23.93 6.99
CA LYS A 141 -6.32 -23.72 8.41
C LYS A 141 -4.83 -23.66 8.69
N GLU A 142 -4.01 -24.42 7.96
CA GLU A 142 -2.55 -24.43 8.14
C GLU A 142 -1.83 -23.09 7.87
N VAL A 143 -2.51 -22.13 7.23
CA VAL A 143 -1.92 -20.82 6.89
C VAL A 143 -2.19 -19.76 7.96
N TYR A 144 -3.26 -19.92 8.76
CA TYR A 144 -3.73 -18.89 9.69
C TYR A 144 -3.94 -19.35 11.13
N MET A 145 -3.81 -20.65 11.42
CA MET A 145 -3.71 -21.23 12.78
C MET A 145 -2.29 -21.67 13.08
#